data_AF-A0A5N7SPF7-F1
#
_entry.id   AF-A0A5N7SPF7-F1
#
_cell.length_a   1.000
_cell.length_b   1.000
_cell.length_c   1.000
_cell.angle_alpha   90.00
_cell.angle_beta   90.00
_cell.angle_gamma   90.00
#
_symmetry.space_group_name_H-M   'P 1'
#
loop_
_entity.id
_entity.type
_entity.pdbx_description
1 polymer ?
#
loop_
_entity_poly.entity_id
_entity_poly.type
_entity_poly.pdbx_seq_one_letter_code
_entity_poly.pdbx_strand_id
1 'polypeptide(L)' 'AFGIAPQYAEINWTGLDFSADQFASVTSIDKAAWAEEMQLHTEHFDKLAHKLPQELLVTKAELEKRLGT' A
#
# COMPACT_ATOMS: atom_id res chain seq x y z
N ALA A 1 7.94 3.92 3.41
CA ALA A 1 7.19 4.27 2.18
C ALA A 1 6.69 3.00 1.50
N PHE A 2 5.44 2.98 1.02
CA PHE A 2 4.77 1.81 0.43
C PHE A 2 5.31 1.42 -0.95
N GLY A 3 5.60 2.40 -1.81
CA GLY A 3 6.11 2.20 -3.16
C GLY A 3 6.41 3.55 -3.81
N ILE A 4 6.42 3.58 -5.15
CA ILE A 4 6.57 4.79 -5.94
C ILE A 4 5.19 5.09 -6.55
N ALA A 5 4.68 6.28 -6.28
CA ALA A 5 3.46 6.80 -6.88
C ALA A 5 3.76 8.20 -7.44
N PRO A 6 3.13 8.58 -8.56
CA PRO A 6 3.28 9.93 -9.11
C PRO A 6 2.68 10.97 -8.15
N GLN A 7 3.19 12.19 -8.22
CA GLN A 7 2.57 13.37 -7.64
C GLN A 7 1.53 13.93 -8.60
N TYR A 8 0.54 14.65 -8.07
CA TYR A 8 -0.51 15.27 -8.90
C TYR A 8 0.05 16.10 -10.07
N ALA A 9 1.14 16.83 -9.83
CA ALA A 9 1.79 17.69 -10.82
C ALA A 9 2.53 16.94 -11.94
N GLU A 10 2.78 15.64 -11.78
CA GLU A 10 3.45 14.80 -12.78
C GLU A 10 2.47 14.24 -13.83
N ILE A 11 1.17 14.46 -13.64
CA ILE A 11 0.10 13.96 -14.51
C ILE A 11 -0.55 15.13 -15.26
N ASN A 12 -0.83 14.93 -16.55
CA ASN A 12 -1.60 15.89 -17.35
C ASN A 12 -3.11 15.68 -17.17
N TRP A 13 -3.78 16.66 -16.56
CA TRP A 13 -5.22 16.64 -16.29
C TRP A 13 -6.05 17.44 -17.29
N THR A 14 -5.46 17.90 -18.40
CA THR A 14 -6.14 18.73 -19.41
C THR A 14 -7.41 18.03 -19.91
N GLY A 15 -8.56 18.69 -19.75
CA GLY A 15 -9.87 18.16 -20.17
C GLY A 15 -10.59 17.33 -19.12
N LEU A 16 -10.06 17.20 -17.91
CA LEU A 16 -10.69 16.50 -16.78
C LEU A 16 -10.94 17.48 -15.62
N ASP A 17 -12.14 17.43 -15.03
CA ASP A 17 -12.45 18.10 -13.78
C ASP A 17 -11.99 17.23 -12.60
N PHE A 18 -10.66 17.08 -12.46
CA PHE A 18 -10.04 16.27 -11.42
C PHE A 18 -9.03 17.10 -10.63
N SER A 19 -9.41 17.42 -9.40
CA SER A 19 -8.67 18.31 -8.51
C SER A 19 -7.55 17.61 -7.73
N ALA A 20 -6.60 18.40 -7.22
CA ALA A 20 -5.56 17.90 -6.33
C ALA A 20 -6.12 17.29 -5.02
N ASP A 21 -7.25 17.80 -4.52
CA ASP A 21 -7.91 17.26 -3.32
C ASP A 21 -8.53 15.88 -3.60
N GLN A 22 -9.15 15.69 -4.77
CA GLN A 22 -9.64 14.37 -5.21
C GLN A 22 -8.49 13.40 -5.43
N PHE A 23 -7.36 13.87 -5.97
CA PHE A 23 -6.15 13.06 -6.06
C PHE A 23 -5.63 12.65 -4.69
N ALA A 24 -5.54 13.61 -3.75
CA ALA A 24 -5.05 13.37 -2.40
C ALA A 24 -5.92 12.35 -1.65
N SER A 25 -7.25 12.40 -1.82
CA SER A 25 -8.15 11.45 -1.15
C SER A 25 -7.92 10.00 -1.61
N VAL A 26 -7.71 9.77 -2.90
CA VAL A 26 -7.54 8.40 -3.45
C VAL A 26 -6.10 7.89 -3.42
N THR A 27 -5.11 8.77 -3.27
CA THR A 27 -3.69 8.40 -3.21
C THR A 27 -3.11 8.44 -1.80
N SER A 28 -3.91 8.86 -0.81
CA SER A 28 -3.49 8.88 0.59
C SER A 28 -3.14 7.47 1.10
N ILE A 29 -2.08 7.40 1.90
CA ILE A 29 -1.61 6.16 2.53
C ILE A 29 -1.70 6.38 4.04
N ASP A 30 -2.79 5.92 4.65
CA ASP A 30 -3.01 5.98 6.08
C ASP A 30 -2.25 4.86 6.80
N LYS A 31 -1.31 5.21 7.69
CA LYS A 31 -0.47 4.24 8.40
C LYS A 31 -1.27 3.34 9.36
N ALA A 32 -2.32 3.86 10.00
CA ALA A 32 -3.13 3.09 10.92
C ALA A 32 -3.97 2.06 10.15
N ALA A 33 -4.59 2.47 9.04
CA ALA A 33 -5.30 1.54 8.15
C ALA A 33 -4.38 0.44 7.61
N TRP A 34 -3.14 0.80 7.25
CA TRP A 34 -2.15 -0.19 6.79
C TRP A 34 -1.66 -1.14 7.89
N ALA A 35 -1.63 -0.73 9.15
CA ALA A 35 -1.32 -1.63 10.25
C ALA A 35 -2.38 -2.72 10.42
N GLU A 36 -3.66 -2.36 10.28
CA GLU A 36 -4.78 -3.30 10.28
C GLU A 36 -4.71 -4.24 9.06
N GLU A 37 -4.43 -3.69 7.87
CA GLU A 37 -4.28 -4.48 6.64
C GLU A 37 -3.14 -5.51 6.76
N MET A 38 -2.02 -5.18 7.41
CA MET A 38 -0.92 -6.14 7.65
C MET A 38 -1.33 -7.31 8.56
N GLN A 39 -2.28 -7.09 9.48
CA GLN A 39 -2.86 -8.19 10.28
C GLN A 39 -3.72 -9.10 9.40
N LEU A 40 -4.54 -8.53 8.51
CA LEU A 40 -5.32 -9.31 7.54
C LEU A 40 -4.42 -10.12 6.60
N HIS A 41 -3.30 -9.55 6.14
CA HIS A 41 -2.32 -10.30 5.36
C HIS A 41 -1.67 -11.44 6.14
N THR A 42 -1.44 -11.26 7.45
CA THR A 42 -0.95 -12.35 8.32
C THR A 42 -1.96 -13.49 8.34
N GLU A 43 -3.23 -13.19 8.62
CA GLU A 43 -4.31 -14.19 8.62
C GLU A 43 -4.45 -14.90 7.26
N HIS A 44 -4.33 -14.15 6.16
CA HIS A 44 -4.38 -14.72 4.82
C HIS A 44 -3.22 -15.69 4.56
N PHE A 45 -2.00 -15.34 4.97
CA PHE A 45 -0.83 -16.19 4.81
C PHE A 45 -0.91 -17.45 5.67
N ASP A 46 -1.47 -17.36 6.88
CA ASP A 46 -1.71 -18.52 7.73
C ASP A 46 -2.67 -19.51 7.05
N LYS A 47 -3.72 -19.03 6.39
CA LYS A 47 -4.66 -19.86 5.61
C LYS A 47 -3.99 -20.53 4.40
N LEU A 48 -2.99 -19.89 3.81
CA LEU A 48 -2.24 -20.38 2.64
C LEU A 48 -0.89 -21.04 3.00
N ALA A 49 -0.65 -21.35 4.27
CA ALA A 49 0.65 -21.80 4.75
C ALA A 49 1.23 -22.99 3.96
N HIS A 50 0.38 -23.87 3.43
CA HIS A 50 0.83 -24.97 2.59
C HIS A 50 1.36 -24.48 1.23
N LYS A 51 2.68 -24.57 1.05
CA LYS A 51 3.44 -24.11 -0.14
C LYS A 51 3.50 -22.59 -0.30
N LEU A 52 3.34 -21.84 0.80
CA LEU A 52 3.61 -20.40 0.77
C LEU A 52 5.10 -20.15 0.45
N PRO A 53 5.43 -19.41 -0.61
CA PRO A 53 6.81 -19.05 -0.90
C PRO A 53 7.42 -18.17 0.21
N GLN A 54 8.65 -18.47 0.60
CA GLN A 54 9.35 -17.74 1.67
C GLN A 54 9.54 -16.25 1.31
N GLU A 55 9.65 -15.94 0.02
CA GLU A 55 9.80 -14.59 -0.51
C GLU A 55 8.61 -13.69 -0.14
N LEU A 56 7.40 -14.24 -0.03
CA LEU A 56 6.22 -13.46 0.37
C LEU A 56 6.28 -13.05 1.84
N LEU A 57 6.80 -13.92 2.72
CA LEU A 57 7.01 -13.60 4.13
C LEU A 57 8.08 -12.52 4.31
N VAL A 58 9.19 -12.64 3.56
CA VAL A 58 10.26 -11.63 3.56
C VAL A 58 9.73 -10.29 3.08
N THR A 59 9.00 -10.27 1.96
CA THR A 59 8.44 -9.04 1.39
C THR A 59 7.48 -8.34 2.36
N LYS A 60 6.62 -9.10 3.05
CA LYS A 60 5.72 -8.56 4.08
C LYS A 60 6.50 -7.88 5.22
N ALA A 61 7.52 -8.54 5.76
CA ALA A 61 8.34 -7.99 6.84
C ALA A 61 9.10 -6.72 6.42
N GLU A 62 9.61 -6.68 5.19
CA GLU A 62 10.25 -5.47 4.64
C GLU A 62 9.26 -4.32 4.45
N LEU A 63 8.03 -4.63 4.04
CA LEU A 63 6.97 -3.65 3.88
C LEU A 63 6.55 -3.07 5.24
N GLU A 64 6.34 -3.90 6.26
CA GLU A 64 6.04 -3.47 7.65
C GLU A 64 7.12 -2.51 8.16
N LYS A 65 8.40 -2.89 8.02
CA LYS A 65 9.53 -2.02 8.40
C LYS A 65 9.52 -0.68 7.66
N ARG A 66 9.18 -0.68 6.36
CA ARG A 66 9.11 0.54 5.54
C ARG A 66 7.92 1.42 5.95
N LEU A 67 6.83 0.86 6.44
CA LEU A 67 5.66 1.60 6.89
C LEU A 67 5.82 2.14 8.32
N GLY A 68 6.79 1.61 9.08
CA GLY A 68 7.07 2.02 10.45
C GLY A 68 6.02 1.50 11.43
N THR A 69 5.43 0.36 11.07
CA THR A 69 4.54 -0.49 11.87
C THR A 69 5.35 -1.55 12.60
#